data_AF-A0A7S4IWV3-F1
#
_entry.id   AF-A0A7S4IWV3-F1
#
_cell.length_a   1.000
_cell.length_b   1.000
_cell.length_c   1.000
_cell.angle_alpha   90.00
_cell.angle_beta   90.00
_cell.angle_gamma   90.00
#
_symmetry.space_group_name_H-M   'P 1'
#
loop_
_entity.id
_entity.type
_entity.pdbx_description
1 polymer ?
#
loop_
_entity_poly.entity_id
_entity_poly.type
_entity_poly.pdbx_seq_one_letter_code
_entity_poly.pdbx_strand_id
1 'polypeptide(L)'
;YGGHPVELSFILKEFFSLVGMSYTPATSKSASNLLSFPVIRNIKSNLSDRHARHLMLLTRNNAALQLLFNYELLSHQKTVVLFGSDFSADQSDLHICLNLQQIKTCMADGRTVVLVYQENLYESLYDMLNQHYTLYGGQRFVRLA
;
A
#
# COMPACT_ATOMS: atom_id res chain seq x y z
N TYR A 1 -6.04 -21.32 6.13
CA TYR A 1 -5.82 -22.48 5.24
C TYR A 1 -6.68 -22.31 4.01
N GLY A 2 -6.13 -21.69 2.97
CA GLY A 2 -6.86 -21.39 1.73
C GLY A 2 -5.89 -21.48 0.57
N GLY A 3 -5.38 -22.68 0.32
CA GLY A 3 -4.56 -22.95 -0.85
C GLY A 3 -5.47 -23.10 -2.05
N HIS A 4 -5.14 -22.44 -3.16
CA HIS A 4 -5.77 -22.69 -4.44
C HIS A 4 -5.46 -24.14 -4.83
N PRO A 5 -6.44 -25.06 -4.88
CA PRO A 5 -6.20 -26.44 -5.26
C PRO A 5 -5.61 -26.47 -6.68
N VAL A 6 -4.57 -27.27 -6.89
CA VAL A 6 -3.91 -27.42 -8.20
C VAL A 6 -4.93 -27.84 -9.27
N GLU A 7 -5.93 -28.62 -8.87
CA GLU A 7 -7.00 -29.19 -9.69
C GLU A 7 -8.09 -28.19 -10.09
N LEU A 8 -8.22 -27.04 -9.42
CA LEU A 8 -9.32 -26.10 -9.63
C LEU A 8 -9.31 -25.55 -11.07
N SER A 9 -8.12 -25.38 -11.65
CA SER A 9 -7.95 -24.95 -13.04
C SER A 9 -8.47 -25.97 -14.06
N PHE A 10 -8.32 -27.28 -13.77
CA PHE A 10 -8.86 -28.36 -14.57
C PHE A 10 -10.38 -28.43 -14.46
N ILE A 11 -10.91 -28.35 -13.23
CA ILE A 11 -12.35 -28.39 -12.96
C ILE A 11 -13.08 -27.24 -13.67
N LEU A 12 -12.54 -26.02 -13.60
CA LEU A 12 -13.14 -24.88 -14.28
C LEU A 12 -13.12 -25.06 -15.80
N LYS A 13 -12.00 -25.53 -16.36
CA LYS A 13 -11.91 -25.78 -17.81
C LYS A 13 -12.99 -26.76 -18.29
N GLU A 14 -13.19 -27.85 -17.55
CA GLU A 14 -14.19 -28.87 -17.88
C GLU A 14 -15.62 -28.33 -17.74
N PHE A 15 -15.90 -27.64 -16.64
CA PHE A 15 -17.22 -27.03 -16.39
C PHE A 15 -17.62 -26.07 -17.51
N PHE A 16 -16.75 -25.12 -17.87
CA PHE A 16 -17.06 -24.15 -18.92
C PHE A 16 -17.23 -24.82 -20.28
N SER A 17 -16.44 -25.85 -20.58
CA SER A 17 -16.59 -26.66 -21.80
C SER A 17 -18.00 -27.28 -21.89
N LEU A 18 -18.51 -27.84 -20.80
CA LEU A 18 -19.84 -28.45 -20.75
C LEU A 18 -20.98 -27.43 -20.91
N VAL A 19 -20.78 -26.19 -20.46
CA VAL A 19 -21.78 -25.11 -20.58
C VAL A 19 -21.64 -24.34 -21.90
N GLY A 20 -20.77 -24.78 -22.82
CA GLY A 20 -20.58 -24.13 -24.12
C GLY A 20 -19.89 -22.76 -24.02
N MET A 21 -19.15 -22.53 -22.94
CA MET A 21 -18.44 -21.29 -22.67
C MET A 21 -16.92 -21.52 -22.74
N SER A 22 -16.16 -20.50 -23.13
CA SER A 22 -14.70 -20.57 -23.10
C SER A 22 -14.15 -20.20 -21.72
N TYR A 23 -13.49 -21.14 -21.03
CA TYR A 23 -12.69 -20.81 -19.86
C TYR A 23 -11.38 -20.15 -20.29
N THR A 24 -11.26 -18.85 -20.05
CA THR A 24 -9.96 -18.18 -20.07
C THR A 24 -9.48 -18.08 -18.63
N PRO A 25 -8.36 -18.75 -18.25
CA PRO A 25 -7.78 -18.49 -16.96
C PRO A 25 -7.44 -17.01 -16.88
N ALA A 26 -7.70 -16.37 -15.74
CA ALA A 26 -7.35 -14.98 -15.48
C ALA A 26 -5.81 -14.84 -15.33
N THR A 27 -5.04 -15.35 -16.28
CA THR A 27 -3.61 -15.13 -16.38
C THR A 27 -3.38 -13.83 -17.17
N SER A 28 -3.05 -12.77 -16.43
CA SER A 28 -2.38 -11.54 -16.89
C SER A 28 -3.10 -10.60 -17.87
N LYS A 29 -4.25 -10.94 -18.46
CA LYS A 29 -4.95 -10.03 -19.40
C LYS A 29 -5.69 -8.86 -18.75
N SER A 30 -5.78 -8.80 -17.42
CA SER A 30 -6.46 -7.70 -16.72
C SER A 30 -5.54 -6.50 -16.46
N ALA A 31 -4.25 -6.73 -16.18
CA ALA A 31 -3.33 -5.66 -15.77
C ALA A 31 -3.13 -4.58 -16.85
N SER A 32 -3.11 -4.97 -18.14
CA SER A 32 -2.94 -4.03 -19.26
C SER A 32 -4.16 -3.12 -19.46
N ASN A 33 -5.38 -3.63 -19.28
CA ASN A 33 -6.59 -2.82 -19.32
C ASN A 33 -6.77 -1.97 -18.05
N LEU A 34 -6.21 -2.38 -16.91
CA LEU A 34 -6.31 -1.61 -15.66
C LEU A 34 -5.36 -0.41 -15.58
N LEU A 35 -4.20 -0.46 -16.24
CA LEU A 35 -3.37 0.73 -16.44
C LEU A 35 -4.07 1.80 -17.30
N SER A 36 -5.14 1.44 -18.02
CA SER A 36 -6.02 2.41 -18.69
C SER A 36 -6.83 3.23 -17.70
N PHE A 37 -7.05 2.77 -16.46
CA PHE A 37 -7.77 3.57 -15.49
C PHE A 37 -6.92 4.77 -15.07
N PRO A 38 -7.42 6.00 -15.23
CA PRO A 38 -6.68 7.22 -14.91
C PRO A 38 -6.14 7.22 -13.47
N VAL A 39 -6.90 6.66 -12.53
CA VAL A 39 -6.53 6.60 -11.10
C VAL A 39 -5.27 5.77 -10.89
N ILE A 40 -5.18 4.57 -11.48
CA ILE A 40 -4.02 3.68 -11.34
C ILE A 40 -2.78 4.34 -11.94
N ARG A 41 -2.94 4.99 -13.11
CA ARG A 41 -1.86 5.76 -13.73
C ARG A 41 -1.40 6.91 -12.84
N ASN A 42 -2.32 7.66 -12.24
CA ASN A 42 -2.00 8.79 -11.38
C ASN A 42 -1.26 8.35 -10.11
N ILE A 43 -1.68 7.24 -9.49
CA ILE A 43 -0.97 6.65 -8.35
C ILE A 43 0.46 6.28 -8.75
N LYS A 44 0.63 5.59 -9.89
CA LYS A 44 1.95 5.19 -10.38
C LYS A 44 2.86 6.39 -10.67
N SER A 45 2.33 7.43 -11.30
CA SER A 45 3.05 8.67 -11.58
C SER A 45 3.48 9.37 -10.28
N ASN A 46 2.59 9.46 -9.29
CA ASN A 46 2.90 10.06 -7.99
C ASN A 46 3.99 9.28 -7.24
N LEU A 47 3.89 7.95 -7.19
CA LEU A 47 4.91 7.09 -6.54
C LEU A 47 6.30 7.19 -7.20
N SER A 48 6.37 7.62 -8.46
CA SER A 48 7.62 7.81 -9.19
C SER A 48 8.20 9.23 -9.02
N ASP A 49 7.41 10.19 -8.56
CA ASP A 49 7.80 11.59 -8.41
C ASP A 49 8.28 11.88 -6.98
N ARG A 50 9.56 12.21 -6.84
CA ARG A 50 10.20 12.54 -5.55
C ARG A 50 9.76 13.86 -4.94
N HIS A 51 9.08 14.71 -5.72
CA HIS A 51 8.56 16.00 -5.28
C HIS A 51 7.04 15.97 -5.08
N ALA A 52 6.38 14.88 -5.44
CA ALA A 52 4.95 14.74 -5.24
C ALA A 52 4.60 14.73 -3.75
N ARG A 53 3.41 15.23 -3.44
CA ARG A 53 2.81 15.10 -2.11
C ARG A 53 2.44 13.64 -1.84
N HIS A 54 2.47 13.27 -0.56
CA HIS A 54 2.04 11.95 -0.09
C HIS A 54 0.60 11.65 -0.53
N LEU A 55 0.33 10.38 -0.81
CA LEU A 55 -0.98 9.94 -1.29
C LEU A 55 -1.93 9.67 -0.12
N MET A 56 -3.16 10.17 -0.26
CA MET A 56 -4.29 9.76 0.56
C MET A 56 -5.30 9.02 -0.34
N LEU A 57 -5.55 7.75 -0.04
CA LEU A 57 -6.47 6.91 -0.80
C LEU A 57 -7.74 6.67 0.01
N LEU A 58 -8.84 7.30 -0.40
CA LEU A 58 -10.14 7.11 0.21
C LEU A 58 -10.78 5.84 -0.35
N THR A 59 -10.92 4.81 0.48
CA THR A 59 -11.55 3.54 0.08
C THR A 59 -12.47 3.01 1.17
N ARG A 60 -13.39 2.12 0.75
CA ARG A 60 -14.24 1.37 1.67
C ARG A 60 -13.54 0.06 2.03
N ASN A 61 -13.57 -0.31 3.30
CA ASN A 61 -13.05 -1.59 3.83
C ASN A 61 -11.59 -1.89 3.42
N ASN A 62 -10.74 -0.86 3.34
CA ASN A 62 -9.32 -0.99 2.95
C ASN A 62 -9.07 -1.70 1.61
N ALA A 63 -10.05 -1.68 0.69
CA ALA A 63 -9.92 -2.33 -0.61
C ALA A 63 -8.69 -1.81 -1.40
N ALA A 64 -8.30 -0.53 -1.21
CA ALA A 64 -7.09 0.02 -1.84
C ALA A 64 -5.85 -0.80 -1.53
N LEU A 65 -5.66 -1.24 -0.28
CA LEU A 65 -4.42 -1.91 0.12
C LEU A 65 -4.18 -3.16 -0.72
N GLN A 66 -5.22 -3.99 -0.86
CA GLN A 66 -5.16 -5.19 -1.69
C GLN A 66 -4.91 -4.85 -3.16
N LEU A 67 -5.57 -3.81 -3.69
CA LEU A 67 -5.39 -3.38 -5.08
C LEU A 67 -3.97 -2.88 -5.36
N LEU A 68 -3.36 -2.14 -4.43
CA LEU A 68 -2.00 -1.62 -4.58
C LEU A 68 -0.96 -2.76 -4.74
N PHE A 69 -1.11 -3.84 -3.98
CA PHE A 69 -0.23 -5.00 -4.09
C PHE A 69 -0.58 -5.89 -5.28
N ASN A 70 -1.87 -6.15 -5.54
CA ASN A 70 -2.31 -6.99 -6.65
C ASN A 70 -1.94 -6.40 -8.02
N TYR A 71 -1.89 -5.07 -8.14
CA TYR A 71 -1.46 -4.39 -9.36
C TYR A 71 0.02 -4.03 -9.38
N GLU A 72 0.82 -4.57 -8.45
CA GLU A 72 2.26 -4.35 -8.38
C GLU A 72 2.65 -2.86 -8.32
N LEU A 73 1.74 -2.02 -7.82
CA LEU A 73 2.03 -0.60 -7.57
C LEU A 73 2.95 -0.46 -6.35
N LEU A 74 2.78 -1.36 -5.39
CA LEU A 74 3.64 -1.49 -4.21
C LEU A 74 4.29 -2.88 -4.19
N SER A 75 5.51 -2.93 -3.67
CA SER A 75 6.27 -4.17 -3.52
C SER A 75 6.29 -4.59 -2.05
N HIS A 76 5.91 -5.84 -1.77
CA HIS A 76 5.94 -6.41 -0.42
C HIS A 76 7.33 -6.31 0.26
N GLN A 77 8.42 -6.27 -0.52
CA GLN A 77 9.78 -6.16 0.01
C GLN A 77 10.19 -4.72 0.36
N LYS A 78 9.60 -3.73 -0.31
CA LYS A 78 9.97 -2.30 -0.18
C LYS A 78 8.90 -1.48 0.54
N THR A 79 7.82 -2.12 0.95
CA THR A 79 6.68 -1.47 1.58
C THR A 79 6.44 -2.02 2.97
N VAL A 80 6.28 -1.12 3.94
CA VAL A 80 5.87 -1.42 5.30
C VAL A 80 4.45 -0.93 5.50
N VAL A 81 3.56 -1.79 5.97
CA VAL A 81 2.18 -1.42 6.29
C VAL A 81 2.06 -1.33 7.81
N LEU A 82 1.67 -0.15 8.30
CA LEU A 82 1.40 0.09 9.71
C LEU A 82 -0.11 0.20 9.91
N PHE A 83 -0.64 -0.71 10.71
CA PHE A 83 -2.06 -0.73 11.09
C PHE A 83 -2.23 -0.07 12.45
N GLY A 84 -3.20 0.84 12.56
CA GLY A 84 -3.72 1.30 13.83
C GLY A 84 -4.42 0.17 14.56
N SER A 85 -4.33 0.19 15.89
CA SER A 85 -5.20 -0.66 16.70
C SER A 85 -6.46 0.11 17.05
N ASP A 86 -7.61 -0.49 16.75
CA ASP A 86 -8.93 0.00 17.17
C ASP A 86 -9.24 -0.37 18.64
N PHE A 87 -8.35 -1.13 19.30
CA PHE A 87 -8.50 -1.51 20.69
C PHE A 87 -7.85 -0.48 21.61
N SER A 88 -8.64 0.10 22.51
CA SER A 88 -8.20 1.12 23.47
C SER A 88 -7.06 0.64 24.39
N ALA A 89 -6.94 -0.67 24.64
CA ALA A 89 -5.87 -1.26 25.43
C ALA A 89 -4.51 -1.28 24.72
N ASP A 90 -4.49 -1.23 23.38
CA ASP A 90 -3.27 -1.28 22.57
C ASP A 90 -2.73 0.12 22.21
N GLN A 91 -3.46 1.18 22.57
CA GLN A 91 -3.03 2.57 22.40
C GLN A 91 -2.01 3.00 23.46
N SER A 92 -1.00 2.15 23.70
CA SER A 92 0.11 2.52 24.57
C SER A 92 1.06 3.46 23.85
N ASP A 93 1.62 4.44 24.57
CA ASP A 93 2.65 5.36 24.08
C ASP A 93 3.87 4.60 23.50
N LEU A 94 4.15 3.41 24.03
CA LEU A 94 5.20 2.53 23.53
C LEU A 94 4.93 2.10 22.08
N HIS A 95 3.71 1.70 21.75
CA HIS A 95 3.34 1.32 20.38
C HIS A 95 3.47 2.49 19.40
N ILE A 96 3.08 3.70 19.82
CA ILE A 96 3.23 4.92 19.03
C ILE A 96 4.71 5.20 18.76
N CYS A 97 5.55 5.13 19.80
CA CYS A 97 6.99 5.32 19.69
C CYS A 97 7.65 4.31 18.74
N LEU A 98 7.29 3.03 18.85
CA LEU A 98 7.80 1.98 17.95
C LEU A 98 7.40 2.22 16.49
N ASN A 99 6.15 2.63 16.25
CA ASN A 99 5.69 2.99 14.91
C ASN A 99 6.47 4.19 14.35
N LEU A 100 6.71 5.24 15.15
CA LEU A 100 7.53 6.39 14.74
C LEU A 100 8.97 6.00 14.42
N GLN A 101 9.58 5.13 15.23
CA GLN A 101 10.92 4.61 14.95
C GLN A 101 10.96 3.82 13.64
N GLN A 102 9.93 3.02 13.36
CA GLN A 102 9.83 2.28 12.12
C GLN A 102 9.66 3.21 10.92
N ILE A 103 8.84 4.26 11.04
CA ILE A 103 8.69 5.30 10.00
C ILE A 103 10.03 5.98 9.74
N LYS A 104 10.72 6.44 10.79
CA LYS A 104 12.04 7.07 10.69
C LYS A 104 13.05 6.17 9.95
N THR A 105 13.05 4.88 10.28
CA THR A 105 13.92 3.90 9.62
C THR A 105 13.56 3.73 8.14
N CYS A 106 12.26 3.63 7.81
CA CYS A 106 11.81 3.53 6.42
C CYS A 106 12.15 4.78 5.61
N MET A 107 12.07 5.97 6.21
CA MET A 107 12.47 7.22 5.58
C MET A 107 13.97 7.23 5.24
N ALA A 108 14.82 6.74 6.14
CA ALA A 108 16.26 6.63 5.90
C ALA A 108 16.60 5.61 4.80
N ASP A 109 15.90 4.47 4.79
CA ASP A 109 16.11 3.39 3.81
C ASP A 109 15.47 3.66 2.44
N GLY A 110 14.60 4.67 2.32
CA GLY A 110 13.81 4.93 1.12
C GLY A 110 12.72 3.88 0.86
N ARG A 111 12.19 3.27 1.93
CA ARG A 111 11.06 2.33 1.87
C ARG A 111 9.72 3.06 1.95
N THR A 112 8.72 2.57 1.23
CA THR A 112 7.37 3.12 1.27
C THR A 112 6.67 2.69 2.56
N VAL A 113 6.00 3.62 3.23
CA VAL A 113 5.14 3.32 4.37
C VAL A 113 3.69 3.54 3.98
N VAL A 114 2.83 2.57 4.30
CA VAL A 114 1.38 2.69 4.17
C VAL A 114 0.78 2.73 5.57
N LEU A 115 0.09 3.82 5.88
CA LEU A 115 -0.59 4.02 7.16
C LEU A 115 -2.07 3.67 6.99
N VAL A 116 -2.58 2.76 7.82
CA VAL A 116 -3.99 2.34 7.83
C VAL A 116 -4.54 2.54 9.24
N TYR A 117 -5.60 3.34 9.41
CA TYR A 117 -6.24 3.62 10.71
C TYR A 117 -5.32 4.24 11.80
N GLN A 118 -4.32 5.02 11.42
CA GLN A 118 -3.34 5.61 12.36
C GLN A 118 -3.65 7.09 12.65
N GLU A 119 -4.71 7.37 13.43
CA GLU A 119 -5.04 8.75 13.83
C GLU A 119 -4.03 9.33 14.83
N ASN A 120 -3.55 8.49 15.75
CA ASN A 120 -2.65 8.90 16.84
C ASN A 120 -1.27 9.38 16.37
N LEU A 121 -0.84 9.02 15.16
CA LEU A 121 0.45 9.44 14.60
C LEU A 121 0.37 10.76 13.83
N TYR A 122 -0.83 11.29 13.56
CA TYR A 122 -0.98 12.42 12.67
C TYR A 122 -0.28 13.69 13.21
N GLU A 123 -0.40 13.93 14.52
CA GLU A 123 0.26 15.06 15.19
C GLU A 123 1.79 14.94 15.06
N SER A 124 2.33 13.76 15.36
CA SER A 124 3.76 13.45 15.25
C SER A 124 4.32 13.57 13.84
N LEU A 125 3.52 13.27 12.82
CA LEU A 125 3.92 13.27 11.41
C LEU A 125 3.60 14.57 10.67
N TYR A 126 3.05 15.58 11.34
CA TYR A 126 2.51 16.77 10.70
C TYR A 126 3.51 17.50 9.79
N ASP A 127 4.72 17.76 10.29
CA ASP A 127 5.78 18.43 9.52
C ASP A 127 6.20 17.59 8.30
N MET A 128 6.26 16.27 8.46
CA MET A 128 6.63 15.32 7.41
C MET A 128 5.58 15.24 6.30
N LEU A 129 4.30 15.21 6.68
CA LEU A 129 3.18 15.14 5.74
C LEU A 129 3.03 16.45 4.95
N ASN A 130 3.30 17.58 5.60
CA ASN A 130 3.29 18.90 4.96
C ASN A 130 4.58 19.23 4.19
N GLN A 131 5.54 18.31 4.17
CA GLN A 131 6.83 18.47 3.51
C GLN A 131 7.66 19.66 4.03
N HIS A 132 7.57 19.94 5.33
CA HIS A 132 8.36 20.98 6.00
C HIS A 132 9.79 20.48 6.30
N TYR A 133 10.59 20.33 5.24
CA TYR A 133 11.96 19.82 5.32
C TYR A 133 12.98 20.95 5.42
N THR A 134 13.98 20.77 6.29
CA THR A 134 15.18 21.60 6.36
C THR A 134 16.31 20.93 5.57
N LEU A 135 17.02 21.70 4.76
CA LEU A 135 18.20 21.24 4.02
C LEU A 135 19.46 21.51 4.82
N TYR A 136 20.23 20.46 5.08
CA TYR A 136 21.54 20.56 5.72
C TYR A 136 22.52 19.59 5.05
N GLY A 137 23.67 20.09 4.60
CA GLY A 137 24.68 19.25 3.94
C GLY A 137 24.18 18.48 2.70
N GLY A 138 23.21 19.03 1.96
CA GLY A 138 22.58 18.37 0.81
C GLY A 138 21.56 17.28 1.16
N GLN A 139 21.32 17.02 2.44
CA GLN A 139 20.30 16.09 2.92
C GLN A 139 19.06 16.83 3.45
N ARG A 140 17.90 16.20 3.34
CA ARG A 140 16.62 16.72 3.85
C ARG A 140 16.32 16.10 5.20
N PHE A 141 16.04 16.96 6.18
CA PHE A 141 15.65 16.56 7.53
C PHE A 141 14.26 17.09 7.83
N VAL A 142 13.48 16.34 8.60
CA VAL A 142 12.19 16.78 9.11
C VAL A 142 12.05 16.37 10.57
N ARG A 143 11.28 17.15 11.31
CA ARG A 143 10.95 16.85 12.70
C ARG A 143 9.83 15.81 12.74
N LEU A 144 9.99 14.82 13.60
CA LEU A 144 8.94 13.91 14.04
C LEU A 144 8.79 14.15 15.54
N ALA A 145 7.57 14.38 16.02
CA ALA A 145 7.29 14.72 17.43
C ALA A 145 6.87 13.50 18.25
#